data_AF-A0A975MFY8-F1
#
_entry.id   AF-A0A975MFY8-F1
#
_cell.length_a   1.000
_cell.length_b   1.000
_cell.length_c   1.000
_cell.angle_alpha   90.00
_cell.angle_beta   90.00
_cell.angle_gamma   90.00
#
_symmetry.space_group_name_H-M   'P 1'
#
loop_
_entity.id
_entity.type
_entity.pdbx_description
1 polymer ?
#
loop_
_entity_poly.entity_id
_entity_poly.type
_entity_poly.pdbx_seq_one_letter_code
_entity_poly.pdbx_strand_id
1 'polypeptide(L)' 'MIRPSAREDVVLCPGGPMLLRGDHVVTDDQGREHRTTRPVSAVCRCRMSGRLPWCDGTHKTLPPEDRP' A
#
# COMPACT_ATOMS: atom_id res chain seq x y z
N MET A 1 30.47 -7.31 4.12
CA MET A 1 29.22 -6.54 4.01
C MET A 1 28.23 -7.37 3.20
N ILE A 2 27.28 -8.03 3.86
CA ILE A 2 26.20 -8.75 3.17
C ILE A 2 25.31 -7.68 2.55
N ARG A 3 25.34 -7.50 1.22
CA ARG A 3 24.28 -6.79 0.50
C ARG A 3 23.07 -7.72 0.57
N PRO A 4 22.02 -7.42 1.36
CA PRO A 4 20.81 -8.23 1.29
C PRO A 4 20.34 -8.19 -0.17
N SER A 5 20.00 -9.35 -0.74
CA SER A 5 19.40 -9.44 -2.07
C SER A 5 18.30 -8.39 -2.18
N ALA A 6 18.32 -7.57 -3.23
CA ALA A 6 17.38 -6.46 -3.40
C ALA A 6 15.94 -6.99 -3.36
N ARG A 7 15.32 -6.91 -2.18
CA ARG A 7 13.89 -7.14 -2.01
C ARG A 7 13.22 -5.87 -2.51
N GLU A 8 12.29 -6.04 -3.44
CA GLU A 8 11.63 -4.90 -4.09
C GLU A 8 10.94 -4.04 -3.04
N ASP A 9 11.27 -2.74 -3.01
CA ASP A 9 10.72 -1.80 -2.03
C ASP A 9 9.23 -1.50 -2.28
N VAL A 10 8.75 -1.75 -3.50
CA VAL A 10 7.37 -1.53 -3.93
C VAL A 10 6.87 -2.77 -4.66
N VAL A 11 5.73 -3.32 -4.24
CA VAL A 11 5.08 -4.47 -4.90
C VAL A 11 3.59 -4.21 -5.07
N LEU A 12 3.07 -4.42 -6.27
CA LEU A 12 1.63 -4.38 -6.55
C LEU A 12 1.04 -5.78 -6.37
N CYS A 13 0.10 -5.95 -5.44
CA CYS A 13 -0.63 -7.19 -5.29
C CYS A 13 -1.86 -7.19 -6.21
N PRO A 14 -2.00 -8.15 -7.16
CA PRO A 14 -3.20 -8.27 -7.98
C PRO A 14 -4.47 -8.36 -7.12
N GLY A 15 -5.50 -7.58 -7.45
CA GLY A 15 -6.75 -7.51 -6.68
C GLY A 15 -6.61 -6.83 -5.32
N GLY A 16 -5.44 -6.28 -4.99
CA GLY A 16 -5.04 -5.94 -3.62
C GLY A 16 -4.23 -4.65 -3.49
N PRO A 17 -3.62 -4.43 -2.31
CA PRO A 17 -2.89 -3.20 -2.03
C PRO A 17 -1.55 -3.12 -2.77
N MET A 18 -0.93 -1.94 -2.72
CA MET A 18 0.50 -1.77 -2.99
C MET A 18 1.27 -1.92 -1.68
N LEU A 19 2.26 -2.81 -1.63
CA LEU A 19 3.13 -3.00 -0.48
C LEU A 19 4.36 -2.13 -0.62
N LEU A 20 4.64 -1.32 0.41
CA LEU A 20 5.84 -0.52 0.56
C LEU A 20 6.70 -1.11 1.66
N ARG A 21 7.96 -1.43 1.37
CA ARG A 21 8.94 -1.94 2.35
C ARG A 21 9.93 -0.84 2.70
N GLY A 22 10.18 -0.62 3.99
CA GLY A 22 11.08 0.43 4.44
C GLY A 22 10.40 1.78 4.60
N ASP A 23 11.18 2.86 4.49
CA ASP A 23 10.73 4.24 4.72
C ASP A 23 10.30 4.89 3.40
N HIS A 24 9.01 5.20 3.31
CA HIS A 24 8.37 5.85 2.17
C HIS A 24 7.43 6.95 2.65
N VAL A 25 7.17 7.91 1.76
CA VAL A 25 6.14 8.93 1.93
C VAL A 25 5.09 8.74 0.83
N VAL A 26 3.82 8.68 1.24
CA VAL A 26 2.67 8.59 0.34
C VAL A 26 1.93 9.92 0.38
N THR A 27 1.82 10.59 -0.75
CA THR A 27 1.03 11.83 -0.89
C THR A 27 -0.38 11.48 -1.33
N ASP A 28 -1.39 11.96 -0.62
CA ASP A 28 -2.79 11.78 -1.02
C ASP A 28 -3.29 12.84 -2.00
N ASP A 29 -4.55 12.74 -2.43
CA ASP A 29 -5.17 13.64 -3.39
C ASP A 29 -5.31 15.09 -2.88
N GLN A 30 -5.24 15.29 -1.56
CA GLN A 30 -5.23 16.60 -0.92
C GLN A 30 -3.82 17.15 -0.72
N GLY A 31 -2.79 16.45 -1.21
CA GLY A 31 -1.39 16.82 -1.04
C GLY A 31 -0.85 16.53 0.36
N ARG A 32 -1.58 15.82 1.23
CA ARG A 32 -1.09 15.48 2.57
C ARG A 32 -0.11 14.30 2.49
N GLU A 33 1.02 14.44 3.17
CA GLU A 33 2.05 13.42 3.25
C GLU A 33 1.79 12.42 4.38
N HIS A 34 1.92 11.12 4.07
CA HIS A 34 1.77 10.02 5.00
C HIS A 34 3.02 9.16 4.99
N ARG A 35 3.81 9.23 6.07
CA ARG A 35 5.02 8.43 6.22
C ARG A 35 4.69 7.01 6.66
N THR A 36 5.37 6.02 6.09
CA THR A 36 5.29 4.63 6.55
C THR A 36 5.88 4.47 7.94
N THR A 37 5.20 3.74 8.82
CA THR A 37 5.64 3.52 10.21
C THR A 37 5.91 2.05 10.54
N ARG A 38 5.76 1.16 9.56
CA ARG A 38 5.92 -0.29 9.70
C ARG A 38 6.94 -0.81 8.69
N PRO A 39 7.63 -1.93 8.97
CA PRO A 39 8.56 -2.55 8.02
C PRO A 39 7.94 -2.81 6.65
N VAL A 40 6.64 -3.13 6.63
CA VAL A 40 5.82 -3.16 5.42
C VAL A 40 4.52 -2.40 5.69
N SER A 41 4.22 -1.43 4.85
CA SER A 41 2.97 -0.67 4.86
C SER A 41 2.18 -0.98 3.59
N ALA A 42 0.85 -1.06 3.68
CA ALA A 42 -0.02 -1.38 2.56
C ALA A 42 -0.82 -0.14 2.15
N VAL A 43 -0.64 0.33 0.93
CA VAL A 43 -1.39 1.46 0.35
C VAL A 43 -2.64 0.93 -0.35
N CYS A 44 -3.77 1.58 -0.07
CA CYS A 44 -5.05 1.26 -0.66
C CYS A 44 -5.06 1.62 -2.15
N ARG A 45 -5.48 0.68 -2.99
CA ARG A 45 -5.72 0.92 -4.43
C ARG A 45 -7.21 0.89 -4.81
N CYS A 46 -8.08 0.37 -3.95
CA CYS A 46 -9.53 0.27 -4.20
C CYS A 46 -10.33 1.53 -3.82
N ARG A 47 -9.69 2.50 -3.14
CA ARG A 47 -10.30 3.76 -2.64
C ARG A 47 -11.43 3.62 -1.61
N MET A 48 -11.81 2.41 -1.21
CA MET A 48 -12.89 2.16 -0.24
C MET A 48 -12.42 1.99 1.21
N SER A 49 -11.12 2.12 1.49
CA SER A 49 -10.59 1.98 2.84
C SER A 49 -11.11 3.07 3.77
N GLY A 50 -11.48 2.73 5.01
CA GLY A 50 -11.79 3.71 6.06
C GLY A 50 -10.53 4.36 6.67
N ARG A 51 -9.33 3.98 6.20
CA ARG A 51 -8.03 4.41 6.74
C ARG A 51 -7.10 4.93 5.66
N LEU A 52 -7.64 5.56 4.61
CA LEU A 52 -6.85 6.14 3.52
C LEU A 52 -5.68 6.97 4.06
N PRO A 53 -4.49 6.89 3.43
CA PRO A 53 -4.18 6.14 2.21
C PRO A 53 -3.92 4.64 2.43
N TRP A 54 -4.02 4.15 3.66
CA TRP A 54 -3.66 2.78 4.02
C TRP A 54 -4.76 1.79 3.70
N CYS A 55 -4.38 0.57 3.32
CA CYS A 55 -5.29 -0.54 3.14
C CYS A 55 -5.73 -1.12 4.49
N ASP A 56 -7.03 -1.30 4.68
CA ASP A 56 -7.65 -1.93 5.86
C ASP A 56 -8.28 -3.30 5.56
N GLY A 57 -8.15 -3.77 4.31
CA GLY A 57 -8.71 -5.05 3.86
C GLY A 57 -10.04 -4.95 3.12
N THR A 58 -10.65 -3.75 3.01
CA THR A 58 -11.96 -3.56 2.36
C THR A 58 -12.02 -4.12 0.93
N HIS A 59 -10.92 -4.10 0.17
CA HIS A 59 -10.86 -4.69 -1.18
C HIS A 59 -11.29 -6.17 -1.25
N LYS A 60 -11.19 -6.92 -0.14
CA LYS A 60 -11.61 -8.32 -0.08
C LYS A 60 -13.13 -8.50 -0.08
N THR A 61 -13.87 -7.48 0.34
CA THR A 61 -15.34 -7.52 0.37
C THR A 61 -15.96 -6.99 -0.93
N LEU A 62 -15.15 -6.41 -1.81
CA LEU A 62 -15.62 -5.88 -3.09
C LEU A 62 -15.83 -7.01 -4.12
N PRO A 63 -16.78 -6.83 -5.05
CA PRO A 63 -16.87 -7.63 -6.26
C PRO A 63 -15.53 -7.68 -7.01
N PRO A 64 -15.19 -8.79 -7.70
CA PRO A 64 -13.92 -8.91 -8.43
C PRO A 64 -13.65 -7.77 -9.43
N GLU A 65 -14.69 -7.25 -10.08
CA GLU A 65 -14.64 -6.13 -11.02
C GLU A 65 -14.23 -4.79 -10.39
N ASP A 66 -14.46 -4.63 -9.09
CA ASP A 66 -14.14 -3.42 -8.33
C ASP A 66 -12.78 -3.51 -7.61
N ARG A 67 -12.08 -4.65 -7.73
CA ARG A 67 -10.75 -4.83 -7.12
C ARG A 67 -9.66 -4.23 -8.02
N PRO A 68 -8.63 -3.61 -7.42
CA PRO A 68 -7.54 -2.94 -8.15
C PRO A 68 -6.40 -3.86 -8.63
#